data_AF-M6GUN3-F1
#
_entry.id   AF-M6GUN3-F1
#
_cell.length_a   1.000
_cell.length_b   1.000
_cell.length_c   1.000
_cell.angle_alpha   90.00
_cell.angle_beta   90.00
_cell.angle_gamma   90.00
#
_symmetry.space_group_name_H-M   'P 1'
#
loop_
_entity.id
_entity.type
_entity.pdbx_description
1 polymer ?
#
loop_
_entity_poly.entity_id
_entity_poly.type
_entity_poly.pdbx_seq_one_letter_code
_entity_poly.pdbx_strand_id
1 'polypeptide(L)'
;MWEKRKQKNFNLGELHFLKECTRMASMLLQNYTLLAEEVEKKRIVRDLNMASIIDKTLHVAESRHIQGVKIGFFSIPAVGISGDYLDIQKLDSNTMLLALGDVSGHGLGTGYLVSAIRGIIQNQIRKNRIYLRYSK
;
A
#
# COMPACT_ATOMS: atom_id res chain seq x y z
N MET A 1 68.49 -19.60 2.47
CA MET A 1 68.02 -20.80 3.21
C MET A 1 66.52 -20.62 3.43
N TRP A 2 65.68 -21.21 2.58
CA TRP A 2 64.23 -20.98 2.61
C TRP A 2 63.60 -21.83 3.72
N GLU A 3 63.05 -21.18 4.73
CA GLU A 3 62.36 -21.85 5.83
C GLU A 3 61.02 -22.39 5.32
N LYS A 4 60.93 -23.71 5.16
CA LYS A 4 59.67 -24.40 4.84
C LYS A 4 58.67 -24.12 5.98
N ARG A 5 57.67 -23.27 5.73
CA ARG A 5 56.55 -23.08 6.66
C ARG A 5 55.88 -24.43 6.91
N LYS A 6 56.03 -24.96 8.14
CA LYS A 6 55.33 -26.16 8.59
C LYS A 6 53.82 -25.91 8.52
N GLN A 7 53.15 -26.67 7.67
CA GLN A 7 51.68 -26.70 7.62
C GLN A 7 51.19 -27.37 8.90
N LYS A 8 50.63 -26.58 9.82
CA LYS A 8 50.06 -27.07 11.08
C LYS A 8 48.72 -27.70 10.74
N ASN A 9 48.58 -29.02 10.92
CA ASN A 9 47.32 -29.71 10.73
C ASN A 9 46.35 -29.32 11.86
N PHE A 10 45.12 -28.94 11.51
CA PHE A 10 44.08 -28.62 12.49
C PHE A 10 43.71 -29.88 13.30
N ASN A 11 43.54 -29.71 14.61
CA ASN A 11 43.03 -30.76 15.48
C ASN A 11 41.51 -30.94 15.24
N LEU A 12 41.00 -32.15 15.47
CA LEU A 12 39.58 -32.49 15.42
C LEU A 12 38.72 -31.53 16.26
N GLY A 13 39.23 -31.10 17.43
CA GLY A 13 38.55 -30.12 18.29
C GLY A 13 38.43 -28.72 17.67
N GLU A 14 39.46 -28.26 16.94
CA GLU A 14 39.45 -26.96 16.24
C GLU A 14 38.48 -26.99 15.06
N LEU A 15 38.44 -28.10 14.31
CA LEU A 15 37.46 -28.32 13.24
C LEU A 15 36.03 -28.39 13.77
N HIS A 16 35.81 -29.07 14.90
CA HIS A 16 34.50 -29.14 15.55
C HIS A 16 34.05 -27.75 16.04
N PHE A 17 34.93 -26.99 16.67
CA PHE A 17 34.63 -25.62 17.08
C PHE A 17 34.28 -24.73 15.89
N LEU A 18 35.06 -24.79 14.81
CA LEU A 18 34.78 -24.04 13.59
C LEU A 18 33.43 -24.42 12.99
N LYS A 19 33.09 -25.72 12.97
CA LYS A 19 31.79 -26.21 12.50
C LYS A 19 30.62 -25.68 13.34
N GLU A 20 30.77 -25.59 14.66
CA GLU A 20 29.74 -25.00 15.51
C GLU A 20 29.62 -23.49 15.32
N CYS A 21 30.74 -22.78 15.13
CA CYS A 21 30.72 -21.36 14.79
C CYS A 21 30.03 -21.10 13.45
N THR A 22 30.32 -21.88 12.41
CA THR A 22 29.66 -21.72 11.10
C THR A 22 28.18 -22.06 11.17
N ARG A 23 27.79 -23.08 11.94
CA ARG A 23 26.38 -23.41 12.19
C ARG A 23 25.64 -22.26 12.87
N MET A 24 26.21 -21.69 13.94
CA MET A 24 25.62 -20.55 14.64
C MET A 24 25.53 -19.31 13.73
N ALA A 25 26.59 -19.00 12.98
CA ALA A 25 26.59 -17.89 12.04
C ALA A 25 25.52 -18.07 10.94
N SER A 26 25.37 -19.29 10.41
CA SER A 26 24.34 -19.61 9.41
C SER A 26 22.93 -19.44 9.97
N MET A 27 22.66 -19.92 11.19
CA MET A 27 21.38 -19.72 11.87
C MET A 27 21.08 -18.24 12.11
N LEU A 28 22.07 -17.46 12.55
CA LEU A 28 21.92 -16.02 12.76
C LEU A 28 21.60 -15.30 11.45
N LEU A 29 22.28 -15.64 10.35
CA LEU A 29 22.00 -15.07 9.04
C LEU A 29 20.60 -15.43 8.54
N GLN A 30 20.17 -16.69 8.66
CA GLN A 30 18.81 -17.09 8.29
C GLN A 30 17.76 -16.35 9.12
N ASN A 31 17.95 -16.26 10.44
CA ASN A 31 17.05 -15.53 11.31
C ASN A 31 16.98 -14.05 10.94
N TYR A 32 18.10 -13.42 10.61
CA TYR A 32 18.13 -12.04 10.17
C TYR A 32 17.33 -11.83 8.88
N THR A 33 17.50 -12.72 7.88
CA THR A 33 16.73 -12.66 6.63
C THR A 33 15.23 -12.80 6.90
N LEU A 34 14.82 -13.78 7.70
CA LEU A 34 13.42 -14.00 8.06
C LEU A 34 12.83 -12.79 8.80
N LEU A 35 13.59 -12.20 9.72
CA LEU A 35 13.17 -10.99 10.44
C LEU A 35 12.99 -9.80 9.50
N ALA A 36 13.90 -9.61 8.53
CA ALA A 36 13.78 -8.54 7.55
C ALA A 36 12.52 -8.71 6.68
N GLU A 37 12.23 -9.93 6.24
CA GLU A 37 11.01 -10.24 5.48
C GLU A 37 9.74 -10.02 6.31
N GLU A 38 9.74 -10.44 7.57
CA GLU A 38 8.63 -10.24 8.53
C GLU A 38 8.35 -8.75 8.75
N VAL A 39 9.40 -7.93 8.89
CA VAL A 39 9.29 -6.48 9.05
C VAL A 39 8.67 -5.84 7.81
N GLU A 40 9.13 -6.20 6.61
CA GLU A 40 8.57 -5.64 5.38
C GLU A 40 7.12 -6.07 5.16
N LYS A 41 6.79 -7.34 5.42
CA LYS A 41 5.39 -7.80 5.40
C LYS A 41 4.50 -6.99 6.35
N LYS A 42 4.96 -6.74 7.58
CA LYS A 42 4.22 -5.92 8.56
C LYS A 42 4.10 -4.45 8.14
N ARG A 43 5.05 -3.92 7.38
CA ARG A 43 4.98 -2.57 6.80
C ARG A 43 3.90 -2.50 5.72
N ILE A 44 3.95 -3.43 4.78
CA ILE A 44 2.96 -3.60 3.70
C ILE A 44 1.53 -3.73 4.25
N VAL A 45 1.33 -4.57 5.26
CA VAL A 45 0.00 -4.76 5.90
C VAL A 45 -0.46 -3.48 6.61
N ARG A 46 0.44 -2.72 7.25
CA ARG A 46 0.10 -1.44 7.86
C ARG A 46 -0.31 -0.40 6.83
N ASP A 47 0.46 -0.27 5.76
CA ASP A 47 0.16 0.67 4.67
C ASP A 47 -1.19 0.33 4.01
N LEU A 48 -1.48 -0.97 3.81
CA LEU A 48 -2.79 -1.47 3.37
C LEU A 48 -3.93 -1.04 4.28
N ASN A 49 -3.78 -1.22 5.59
CA ASN A 49 -4.81 -0.86 6.56
C ASN A 49 -5.06 0.65 6.56
N MET A 50 -4.00 1.47 6.50
CA MET A 50 -4.14 2.92 6.42
C MET A 50 -4.84 3.37 5.14
N ALA A 51 -4.46 2.80 4.00
CA ALA A 51 -5.09 3.14 2.73
C ALA A 51 -6.56 2.69 2.68
N SER A 52 -6.90 1.53 3.23
CA SER A 52 -8.29 1.08 3.38
C SER A 52 -9.11 2.01 4.26
N ILE A 53 -8.52 2.54 5.35
CA ILE A 53 -9.16 3.56 6.19
C ILE A 53 -9.40 4.85 5.40
N ILE A 54 -8.40 5.33 4.66
CA ILE A 54 -8.54 6.53 3.81
C ILE A 54 -9.64 6.33 2.77
N ASP A 55 -9.64 5.20 2.07
CA ASP A 55 -10.64 4.88 1.06
C ASP A 55 -12.05 4.83 1.65
N LYS A 56 -12.23 4.18 2.81
CA LYS A 56 -13.51 4.17 3.53
C LYS A 56 -13.94 5.57 3.98
N THR A 57 -13.01 6.36 4.52
CA THR A 57 -13.32 7.72 5.01
C THR A 57 -13.69 8.65 3.84
N LEU A 58 -13.05 8.49 2.68
CA LEU A 58 -13.38 9.23 1.45
C LEU A 58 -14.68 8.74 0.80
N HIS A 59 -15.05 7.47 0.96
CA HIS A 59 -16.34 6.92 0.53
C HIS A 59 -17.51 7.31 1.44
N VAL A 60 -17.28 7.92 2.61
CA VAL A 60 -18.35 8.56 3.41
C VAL A 60 -18.72 9.90 2.78
N ALA A 61 -19.33 9.85 1.61
CA ALA A 61 -20.19 10.92 1.14
C ALA A 61 -21.59 10.57 1.61
N GLU A 62 -22.08 11.29 2.63
CA GLU A 62 -23.51 11.45 2.89
C GLU A 62 -24.25 11.52 1.54
N SER A 63 -25.32 10.75 1.39
CA SER A 63 -26.09 10.71 0.14
C SER A 63 -26.42 12.13 -0.29
N ARG A 64 -25.66 12.64 -1.27
CA ARG A 64 -25.87 13.97 -1.81
C ARG A 64 -27.09 13.89 -2.71
N HIS A 65 -28.25 14.09 -2.10
CA HIS A 65 -29.53 13.99 -2.77
C HIS A 65 -29.68 15.05 -3.86
N ILE A 66 -30.07 14.60 -5.03
CA ILE A 66 -30.70 15.43 -6.06
C ILE A 66 -32.20 15.18 -5.95
N GLN A 67 -32.99 16.25 -6.03
CA GLN A 67 -34.45 16.14 -5.99
C GLN A 67 -34.92 15.22 -7.13
N GLY A 68 -35.67 14.17 -6.77
CA GLY A 68 -36.19 13.19 -7.74
C GLY A 68 -35.25 12.03 -8.10
N VAL A 69 -34.02 11.96 -7.56
CA VAL A 69 -33.08 10.87 -7.86
C VAL A 69 -32.66 10.13 -6.59
N LYS A 70 -32.88 8.82 -6.55
CA LYS A 70 -32.34 7.91 -5.51
C LYS A 70 -31.11 7.21 -6.04
N ILE A 71 -29.99 7.33 -5.32
CA ILE A 71 -28.72 6.72 -5.71
C ILE A 71 -28.24 5.86 -4.55
N GLY A 72 -27.97 4.59 -4.85
CA GLY A 72 -27.32 3.65 -3.95
C GLY A 72 -26.07 3.11 -4.61
N PHE A 73 -25.05 2.83 -3.83
CA PHE A 73 -23.82 2.24 -4.31
C PHE A 73 -23.21 1.33 -3.25
N PHE A 74 -22.43 0.36 -3.72
CA PHE A 74 -21.75 -0.61 -2.87
C PHE A 74 -20.48 -1.08 -3.55
N SER A 75 -19.40 -1.22 -2.79
CA SER A 75 -18.11 -1.72 -3.27
C SER A 75 -17.46 -2.55 -2.18
N ILE A 76 -17.06 -3.78 -2.51
CA ILE A 76 -16.27 -4.65 -1.62
C ILE A 76 -14.92 -4.89 -2.29
N PRO A 77 -13.80 -4.47 -1.67
CA PRO A 77 -12.48 -4.82 -2.17
C PRO A 77 -12.20 -6.31 -1.94
N ALA A 78 -11.64 -6.99 -2.94
CA ALA A 78 -11.25 -8.40 -2.80
C ALA A 78 -10.12 -8.59 -1.78
N VAL A 79 -9.12 -7.70 -1.77
CA VAL A 79 -8.02 -7.69 -0.78
C VAL A 79 -7.55 -6.25 -0.55
N GLY A 80 -7.70 -5.74 0.69
CA GLY A 80 -7.14 -4.45 1.10
C GLY A 80 -7.86 -3.22 0.51
N ILE A 81 -7.53 -2.86 -0.73
CA ILE A 81 -8.03 -1.67 -1.45
C ILE A 81 -8.66 -2.11 -2.77
N SER A 82 -9.74 -1.46 -3.17
CA SER A 82 -10.39 -1.75 -4.45
C SER A 82 -9.60 -1.15 -5.61
N GLY A 83 -9.51 -1.89 -6.72
CA GLY A 83 -9.11 -1.33 -8.02
C GLY A 83 -10.23 -0.49 -8.66
N ASP A 84 -11.45 -0.63 -8.14
CA ASP A 84 -12.62 0.11 -8.60
C ASP A 84 -12.67 1.48 -7.95
N TYR A 85 -12.71 2.51 -8.79
CA TYR A 85 -12.95 3.88 -8.42
C TYR A 85 -14.44 4.22 -8.59
N LEU A 86 -15.10 4.62 -7.50
CA LEU A 86 -16.47 5.14 -7.52
C LEU A 86 -16.57 6.43 -6.70
N ASP A 87 -16.81 7.57 -7.34
CA ASP A 87 -17.04 8.84 -6.64
C ASP A 87 -18.33 9.52 -7.08
N ILE A 88 -19.03 10.12 -6.12
CA ILE A 88 -20.31 10.81 -6.33
C ILE A 88 -20.20 12.21 -5.74
N GLN A 89 -20.23 13.22 -6.62
CA GLN A 89 -20.03 14.61 -6.21
C GLN A 89 -21.11 15.51 -6.82
N LYS A 90 -21.78 16.30 -5.98
CA LYS A 90 -22.67 17.39 -6.43
C LYS A 90 -21.85 18.56 -6.99
N LEU A 91 -22.09 18.94 -8.24
CA LEU A 91 -21.41 20.07 -8.91
C LEU A 91 -22.15 21.39 -8.67
N ASP A 92 -23.47 21.38 -8.87
CA ASP A 92 -24.37 22.52 -8.61
C ASP A 92 -25.75 22.03 -8.09
N SER A 93 -26.78 22.88 -8.06
CA SER A 93 -28.12 22.52 -7.56
C SER A 93 -28.78 21.39 -8.35
N ASN A 94 -28.50 21.26 -9.65
CA ASN A 94 -29.17 20.36 -10.58
C ASN A 94 -28.23 19.36 -11.30
N THR A 95 -26.91 19.49 -11.10
CA THR A 95 -25.90 18.65 -11.78
C THR A 95 -25.11 17.81 -10.77
N MET A 96 -25.02 16.51 -11.06
CA MET A 96 -24.13 15.58 -10.37
C MET A 96 -23.01 15.09 -11.27
N LEU A 97 -21.85 14.85 -10.67
CA LEU A 97 -20.80 14.02 -11.23
C LEU A 97 -20.88 12.63 -10.60
N LEU A 98 -21.01 11.62 -11.45
CA LEU A 98 -20.76 10.22 -11.12
C LEU A 98 -19.47 9.81 -11.86
N ALA A 99 -18.45 9.42 -11.12
CA ALA A 99 -17.21 8.93 -11.69
C ALA A 99 -17.04 7.45 -11.34
N LEU A 100 -16.86 6.63 -12.37
CA LEU A 100 -16.65 5.19 -12.31
C LEU A 100 -15.38 4.88 -13.10
N GLY A 101 -14.50 4.04 -12.55
CA GLY A 101 -13.32 3.57 -13.26
C GLY A 101 -12.80 2.26 -12.68
N ASP A 102 -12.27 1.40 -13.54
CA ASP A 102 -11.59 0.17 -13.16
C ASP A 102 -10.11 0.32 -13.50
N VAL A 103 -9.25 0.20 -12.49
CA VAL A 103 -7.80 0.23 -12.66
C VAL A 103 -7.31 -1.20 -12.81
N SER A 104 -6.72 -1.53 -13.96
CA SER A 104 -6.31 -2.91 -14.23
C SER A 104 -5.29 -3.42 -13.21
N GLY A 105 -5.59 -4.60 -12.66
CA GLY A 105 -4.79 -5.27 -11.63
C GLY A 105 -5.45 -5.26 -10.24
N HIS A 106 -4.76 -5.82 -9.25
CA HIS A 106 -5.26 -5.92 -7.89
C HIS A 106 -4.15 -5.73 -6.86
N GLY A 107 -4.48 -5.19 -5.70
CA GLY A 107 -3.56 -5.01 -4.57
C GLY A 107 -3.11 -3.57 -4.34
N LEU A 108 -1.96 -3.40 -3.70
CA LEU A 108 -1.50 -2.10 -3.19
C LEU A 108 -1.26 -1.04 -4.28
N GLY A 109 -0.63 -1.44 -5.39
CA GLY A 109 -0.28 -0.50 -6.46
C GLY A 109 -1.51 0.12 -7.13
N THR A 110 -2.54 -0.70 -7.40
CA THR A 110 -3.79 -0.22 -8.01
C THR A 110 -4.59 0.64 -7.04
N GLY A 111 -4.65 0.25 -5.77
CA GLY A 111 -5.29 1.06 -4.73
C GLY A 111 -4.66 2.46 -4.57
N TYR A 112 -3.33 2.57 -4.67
CA TYR A 112 -2.64 3.86 -4.62
C TYR A 112 -3.00 4.75 -5.82
N LEU A 113 -3.08 4.16 -7.02
CA LEU A 113 -3.52 4.88 -8.23
C LEU A 113 -4.96 5.39 -8.08
N VAL A 114 -5.89 4.55 -7.61
CA VAL A 114 -7.28 4.96 -7.33
C VAL A 114 -7.32 6.13 -6.35
N SER A 115 -6.55 6.07 -5.26
CA SER A 115 -6.47 7.15 -4.27
C SER A 115 -5.90 8.45 -4.86
N ALA A 116 -4.87 8.36 -5.71
CA ALA A 116 -4.27 9.52 -6.38
C ALA A 116 -5.26 10.17 -7.37
N ILE A 117 -5.92 9.36 -8.20
CA ILE A 117 -6.94 9.82 -9.15
C ILE A 117 -8.08 10.54 -8.42
N ARG A 118 -8.60 9.93 -7.35
CA ARG A 118 -9.64 10.53 -6.49
C ARG A 118 -9.19 11.89 -5.95
N GLY A 119 -7.98 11.97 -5.42
CA GLY A 119 -7.42 13.22 -4.88
C GLY A 119 -7.31 14.34 -5.93
N ILE A 120 -6.85 14.00 -7.14
CA ILE A 120 -6.77 14.96 -8.26
C ILE A 120 -8.16 15.45 -8.65
N ILE A 121 -9.14 14.55 -8.83
CA ILE A 121 -10.51 14.90 -9.22
C ILE A 121 -11.16 15.80 -8.16
N GLN A 122 -11.05 15.45 -6.88
CA GLN A 122 -11.60 16.27 -5.79
C GLN A 122 -10.97 17.66 -5.73
N ASN A 123 -9.66 17.77 -5.97
CA ASN A 123 -8.98 19.06 -6.02
C ASN A 123 -9.49 19.92 -7.19
N GLN A 124 -9.69 19.33 -8.37
CA GLN A 124 -10.24 20.03 -9.53
C GLN A 124 -11.67 20.53 -9.27
N ILE A 125 -12.53 19.68 -8.71
CA ILE A 125 -13.92 20.06 -8.36
C ILE A 125 -13.92 21.22 -7.34
N ARG A 126 -13.05 21.16 -6.31
CA ARG A 126 -12.92 22.24 -5.32
C ARG A 126 -12.47 23.55 -5.95
N LYS A 127 -11.42 23.52 -6.80
CA LYS A 127 -10.96 24.72 -7.52
C LYS A 127 -12.06 25.33 -8.36
N ASN A 128 -12.78 24.52 -9.14
CA ASN A 128 -13.84 25.02 -10.02
C ASN A 128 -15.02 25.65 -9.24
N ARG A 129 -15.39 25.10 -8.08
CA ARG A 129 -16.38 25.73 -7.17
C ARG A 129 -15.92 27.07 -6.61
N ILE A 130 -14.61 27.22 -6.35
CA ILE A 130 -14.06 28.49 -5.86
C ILE A 130 -14.11 29.54 -6.98
N TYR A 131 -13.68 29.21 -8.21
CA TYR A 131 -13.74 30.16 -9.34
C TYR A 131 -15.16 30.61 -9.69
N LEU A 132 -16.14 29.69 -9.70
CA LEU A 132 -17.55 30.05 -9.94
C LEU A 132 -18.15 30.93 -8.84
N ARG A 133 -17.57 30.95 -7.64
CA ARG A 133 -18.01 31.78 -6.52
C ARG A 133 -17.39 33.17 -6.50
N TYR A 134 -16.29 33.38 -7.23
CA TYR A 134 -15.62 34.67 -7.39
C TYR A 134 -16.00 35.40 -8.69
N SER A 135 -16.73 34.75 -9.60
CA SER A 135 -17.24 35.35 -10.85
C SER A 135 -18.71 35.78 -10.78
N LYS A 136 -19.29 35.79 -9.57
CA LYS A 136 -20.59 36.39 -9.23
C LYS A 136 -20.36 37.53 -8.24
#